data_AF-Q79C73-F1
#
_entry.id   AF-Q79C73-F1
#
_cell.length_a   1.000
_cell.length_b   1.000
_cell.length_c   1.000
_cell.angle_alpha   90.00
_cell.angle_beta   90.00
_cell.angle_gamma   90.00
#
_symmetry.space_group_name_H-M   'P 1'
#
loop_
_entity.id
_entity.type
_entity.pdbx_description
1 polymer ?
#
loop_
_entity_poly.entity_id
_entity_poly.type
_entity_poly.pdbx_seq_one_letter_code
_entity_poly.pdbx_strand_id
1 'polypeptide(L)' 'GVDTDSLIVSQPDNGEQALEIADMLIRSGALDVIVIDSVAALVPKAEIEGEMGDSHVGLQARLMSQALRKMTGALAQ' A
#
# COMPACT_ATOMS: atom_id res chain seq x y z
N GLY A 1 -9.63 -23.38 6.52
CA GLY A 1 -9.30 -22.45 7.62
C GLY A 1 -9.51 -21.02 7.17
N VAL A 2 -9.09 -20.67 5.96
CA VAL A 2 -9.48 -19.46 5.23
C VAL A 2 -10.45 -19.87 4.12
N ASP A 3 -11.43 -19.03 3.82
CA ASP A 3 -12.26 -19.14 2.62
C ASP A 3 -11.58 -18.36 1.48
N THR A 4 -11.03 -19.08 0.51
CA THR A 4 -10.26 -18.47 -0.59
C THR A 4 -11.15 -17.88 -1.67
N ASP A 5 -12.42 -18.30 -1.74
CA ASP A 5 -13.33 -17.83 -2.78
C ASP A 5 -13.87 -16.43 -2.46
N SER A 6 -13.93 -16.06 -1.17
CA SER A 6 -14.28 -14.72 -0.70
C SER A 6 -13.06 -13.81 -0.45
N LEU A 7 -11.85 -14.31 -0.64
CA LEU A 7 -10.62 -13.55 -0.42
C LEU A 7 -10.26 -12.70 -1.64
N ILE A 8 -10.31 -11.37 -1.49
CA ILE A 8 -9.82 -10.44 -2.49
C ILE A 8 -8.29 -10.39 -2.44
N VAL A 9 -7.64 -10.58 -3.59
CA VAL A 9 -6.18 -10.50 -3.74
C VAL A 9 -5.83 -9.40 -4.74
N SER A 10 -4.85 -8.58 -4.39
CA SER A 10 -4.26 -7.58 -5.27
C SER A 10 -2.74 -7.77 -5.30
N GLN A 11 -2.17 -7.72 -6.51
CA GLN A 11 -0.71 -7.74 -6.74
C GLN A 11 -0.31 -6.44 -7.43
N PRO A 12 0.02 -5.39 -6.66
CA PRO A 12 0.40 -4.10 -7.19
C PRO A 12 1.83 -4.12 -7.73
N ASP A 13 2.08 -3.28 -8.74
CA ASP A 13 3.37 -3.10 -9.40
C ASP A 13 4.35 -2.24 -8.58
N ASN A 14 3.83 -1.34 -7.72
CA ASN A 14 4.62 -0.44 -6.87
C ASN A 14 3.89 -0.09 -5.56
N GLY A 15 4.62 0.51 -4.62
CA GLY A 15 4.13 0.90 -3.31
C GLY A 15 3.02 1.95 -3.35
N GLU A 16 3.09 2.92 -4.26
CA GLU A 16 2.04 3.93 -4.43
C GLU A 16 0.70 3.29 -4.80
N GLN A 17 0.70 2.42 -5.82
CA GLN A 17 -0.50 1.72 -6.28
C GLN A 17 -1.07 0.83 -5.18
N ALA A 18 -0.21 0.10 -4.45
CA ALA A 18 -0.63 -0.74 -3.33
C ALA A 18 -1.40 0.05 -2.26
N LEU A 19 -0.87 1.22 -1.88
CA LEU A 19 -1.45 2.07 -0.85
C LEU A 19 -2.70 2.82 -1.33
N GLU A 20 -2.79 3.15 -2.63
CA GLU A 20 -4.00 3.69 -3.23
C GLU A 20 -5.14 2.67 -3.28
N ILE A 21 -4.86 1.42 -3.65
CA ILE A 21 -5.83 0.33 -3.61
C ILE A 21 -6.33 0.14 -2.18
N ALA A 22 -5.43 0.12 -1.19
CA ALA A 22 -5.81 0.02 0.21
C ALA A 22 -6.71 1.18 0.66
N ASP A 23 -6.36 2.44 0.35
CA ASP A 23 -7.20 3.61 0.70
C ASP A 23 -8.57 3.57 0.02
N MET A 24 -8.65 3.13 -1.25
CA MET A 24 -9.93 2.95 -1.94
C MET A 24 -10.81 1.90 -1.26
N LEU A 25 -10.22 0.76 -0.90
CA LEU A 25 -10.94 -0.32 -0.21
C LEU A 25 -11.40 0.10 1.19
N ILE A 26 -10.56 0.81 1.95
CA ILE A 26 -10.94 1.39 3.25
C ILE A 26 -12.14 2.32 3.09
N ARG A 27 -12.09 3.27 2.14
CA ARG A 27 -13.18 4.23 1.89
C ARG A 27 -14.47 3.59 1.43
N SER A 28 -14.41 2.42 0.79
CA SER A 28 -15.60 1.71 0.37
C SER A 28 -16.43 1.19 1.55
N GLY A 29 -15.79 0.97 2.71
CA GLY A 29 -16.41 0.33 3.87
C GLY A 29 -16.87 -1.12 3.62
N ALA A 30 -16.49 -1.73 2.49
CA ALA A 30 -16.96 -3.06 2.08
C ALA A 30 -16.18 -4.22 2.71
N LEU A 31 -15.03 -3.93 3.35
CA LEU A 31 -14.13 -4.91 3.94
C LEU A 31 -13.89 -4.61 5.42
N ASP A 32 -13.95 -5.63 6.26
CA ASP A 32 -13.67 -5.52 7.69
C ASP A 32 -12.16 -5.50 7.99
N VAL A 33 -11.36 -6.20 7.18
CA VAL A 33 -9.92 -6.37 7.38
C VAL A 33 -9.19 -6.29 6.05
N ILE A 34 -8.08 -5.55 6.03
CA ILE A 34 -7.14 -5.48 4.91
C ILE A 34 -5.75 -5.79 5.45
N VAL A 35 -4.99 -6.63 4.74
CA VAL A 35 -3.62 -7.02 5.10
C VAL A 35 -2.68 -6.58 4.00
N ILE A 36 -1.58 -5.93 4.37
CA ILE A 36 -0.47 -5.63 3.47
C ILE A 36 0.67 -6.61 3.79
N ASP A 37 0.99 -7.45 2.81
CA ASP A 37 2.11 -8.39 2.87
C ASP A 37 3.09 -8.06 1.73
N SER A 38 4.13 -7.25 1.94
CA SER A 38 4.58 -6.63 3.21
C SER A 38 5.07 -5.20 3.00
N VAL A 39 5.32 -4.45 4.08
CA VAL A 39 5.85 -3.07 4.01
C VAL A 39 7.21 -3.00 3.30
N ALA A 40 8.04 -4.04 3.41
CA ALA A 40 9.33 -4.08 2.73
C ALA A 40 9.19 -4.21 1.21
N ALA A 41 8.08 -4.77 0.72
CA ALA A 41 7.78 -4.92 -0.70
C ALA A 41 7.08 -3.70 -1.31
N LEU A 42 6.70 -2.70 -0.50
CA LEU A 42 6.10 -1.46 -0.99
C LEU A 42 7.15 -0.53 -1.62
N VAL A 43 7.78 -0.95 -2.70
CA VAL A 43 8.89 -0.21 -3.33
C VAL A 43 8.32 1.00 -4.09
N PRO A 44 8.82 2.23 -3.86
CA PRO A 44 8.35 3.40 -4.57
C PRO A 44 8.63 3.27 -6.07
N LYS A 45 7.71 3.75 -6.91
CA LYS A 45 7.86 3.68 -8.37
C LYS A 45 9.19 4.22 -8.87
N ALA A 46 9.67 5.34 -8.32
CA ALA A 46 10.95 5.92 -8.71
C ALA A 46 12.15 5.02 -8.38
N GLU A 47 12.07 4.18 -7.35
CA GLU A 47 13.11 3.21 -7.02
C GLU A 47 13.06 2.00 -7.96
N ILE A 48 11.87 1.59 -8.42
CA ILE A 48 11.70 0.52 -9.42
C ILE A 48 12.21 0.95 -10.80
N GLU A 49 11.99 2.21 -11.18
CA GLU A 49 12.42 2.78 -12.47
C GLU A 49 13.89 3.23 -12.46
N GLY A 50 14.51 3.35 -11.28
CA GLY A 50 15.92 3.74 -11.11
C GLY A 50 16.91 2.57 -11.26
N GLU A 51 18.20 2.86 -11.08
CA GLU A 51 19.23 1.83 -11.10
C GLU A 51 19.59 1.33 -9.69
N MET A 52 20.02 0.07 -9.60
CA MET A 52 20.47 -0.50 -8.33
C MET A 52 21.72 0.23 -7.84
N GLY A 53 21.62 0.87 -6.68
CA GLY A 53 22.70 1.71 -6.11
C GLY A 53 22.38 3.21 -6.12
N ASP A 54 21.32 3.62 -6.82
CA ASP A 54 20.85 5.00 -6.78
C ASP A 54 20.34 5.38 -5.39
N SER A 55 20.72 6.59 -4.96
CA SER A 55 20.36 7.09 -3.64
C SER A 55 18.94 7.67 -3.61
N HIS A 56 17.98 6.88 -3.17
CA HIS A 56 16.58 7.29 -2.97
C HIS A 56 16.30 7.67 -1.50
N VAL A 57 17.07 8.61 -0.97
CA VAL A 57 17.08 8.90 0.47
C VAL A 57 15.69 9.31 0.99
N GLY A 58 15.17 8.50 1.91
CA GLY A 58 13.92 8.74 2.63
C GLY A 58 12.66 8.64 1.77
N LEU A 59 12.73 8.10 0.55
CA LEU A 59 11.57 8.00 -0.33
C LEU A 59 10.48 7.11 0.28
N GLN A 60 10.85 5.92 0.76
CA GLN A 60 9.94 5.01 1.45
C GLN A 60 9.25 5.64 2.66
N ALA A 61 10.02 6.34 3.50
CA ALA A 61 9.49 6.98 4.70
C ALA A 61 8.47 8.10 4.38
N ARG A 62 8.71 8.87 3.32
CA ARG A 62 7.78 9.91 2.84
C ARG A 62 6.50 9.28 2.28
N LEU A 63 6.62 8.25 1.45
CA LEU A 63 5.48 7.50 0.89
C LEU A 63 4.58 6.99 2.02
N MET A 64 5.16 6.26 2.98
CA MET A 64 4.44 5.71 4.12
C MET A 64 3.79 6.80 4.98
N SER A 65 4.50 7.89 5.27
CA SER A 65 3.95 8.99 6.07
C SER A 65 2.74 9.66 5.40
N GLN A 66 2.76 9.81 4.07
CA GLN A 66 1.64 10.36 3.32
C GLN A 66 0.46 9.39 3.28
N ALA A 67 0.72 8.12 2.96
CA ALA A 67 -0.31 7.09 2.87
C ALA A 67 -1.01 6.86 4.22
N LEU A 68 -0.24 6.68 5.30
CA LEU A 68 -0.80 6.48 6.64
C LEU A 68 -1.64 7.69 7.08
N ARG A 69 -1.17 8.92 6.84
CA ARG A 69 -1.96 10.11 7.16
C ARG A 69 -3.32 10.13 6.43
N LYS A 70 -3.35 9.71 5.17
CA LYS A 70 -4.57 9.63 4.36
C LYS A 70 -5.51 8.53 4.86
N MET A 71 -4.97 7.33 5.09
CA MET A 71 -5.73 6.15 5.54
C MET A 71 -6.28 6.31 6.96
N THR A 72 -5.51 6.88 7.90
CA THR A 72 -5.99 7.19 9.25
C THR A 72 -7.21 8.12 9.21
N GLY A 73 -7.21 9.10 8.30
CA GLY A 73 -8.37 9.97 8.10
C GLY A 73 -9.59 9.24 7.53
N ALA A 74 -9.38 8.23 6.68
CA ALA A 74 -10.46 7.42 6.11
C ALA A 74 -11.05 6.42 7.13
N LEU A 75 -10.22 5.84 8.01
CA LEU A 75 -10.64 4.91 9.07
C LEU A 75 -11.44 5.56 10.19
N ALA A 76 -11.34 6.88 10.34
CA ALA A 76 -12.05 7.64 11.38
C ALA A 76 -13.47 8.09 10.96
N GLN A 77 -13.88 7.79 9.72
CA GLN A 77 -15.23 8.05 9.20
C GLN A 77 -16.15 6.86 9.45
#